data_AF-A0A0F9IAA0-F1
#
_entry.id   AF-A0A0F9IAA0-F1
#
_cell.length_a   1.000
_cell.length_b   1.000
_cell.length_c   1.000
_cell.angle_alpha   90.00
_cell.angle_beta   90.00
_cell.angle_gamma   90.00
#
_symmetry.space_group_name_H-M   'P 1'
#
loop_
_entity.id
_entity.type
_entity.pdbx_description
1 polymer ?
#
loop_
_entity_poly.entity_id
_entity_poly.type
_entity_poly.pdbx_seq_one_letter_code
_entity_poly.pdbx_strand_id
1 'polypeptide(L)'
;MDKAVAIEIAGLQCDVDGCDYEDLSIDVNEYEQYVNVPCPDCGAALLTEADHELVKAITNMVDVLNEKYPPPYDPNQPIARFTMKLDGSGVPILGELEWEQ
;
A
#
# COMPACT_ATOMS: atom_id res chain seq x y z
N MET A 1 -17.96 9.35 7.42
CA MET A 1 -17.29 9.71 8.68
C MET A 1 -16.94 8.43 9.40
N ASP A 2 -16.05 7.59 8.88
CA ASP A 2 -14.71 7.76 8.28
C ASP A 2 -13.70 7.33 9.33
N LYS A 3 -13.11 6.16 9.12
CA LYS A 3 -12.00 5.65 9.93
C LYS A 3 -10.99 6.81 10.19
N ALA A 4 -10.47 6.90 11.42
CA ALA A 4 -9.46 7.90 11.79
C ALA A 4 -8.28 7.95 10.79
N VAL A 5 -7.96 6.80 10.20
CA VAL A 5 -7.05 6.66 9.07
C VAL A 5 -7.68 5.73 8.03
N ALA A 6 -7.61 6.12 6.76
CA ALA A 6 -7.94 5.27 5.63
C ALA A 6 -6.68 4.96 4.82
N ILE A 7 -6.62 3.77 4.25
CA ILE A 7 -5.59 3.37 3.30
C ILE A 7 -6.27 2.66 2.13
N GLU A 8 -5.80 2.95 0.92
CA GLU A 8 -6.21 2.29 -0.31
C GLU A 8 -4.97 1.62 -0.89
N ILE A 9 -5.00 0.29 -0.95
CA ILE A 9 -3.93 -0.54 -1.55
C ILE A 9 -4.63 -1.42 -2.58
N ALA A 10 -4.18 -1.36 -3.83
CA ALA A 10 -4.66 -2.21 -4.90
C ALA A 10 -3.57 -2.41 -5.94
N GLY A 11 -3.55 -3.61 -6.51
CA GLY A 11 -2.70 -3.97 -7.63
C GLY A 11 -1.28 -4.34 -7.30
N LEU A 12 -0.56 -4.86 -8.28
CA LEU A 12 0.88 -5.12 -8.22
C LEU A 12 1.55 -4.61 -9.49
N GLN A 13 2.73 -4.01 -9.34
CA GLN A 13 3.58 -3.54 -10.43
C GLN A 13 4.94 -4.23 -10.34
N CYS A 14 5.53 -4.58 -11.48
CA CYS A 14 6.89 -5.12 -11.50
C CYS A 14 7.93 -4.03 -11.29
N ASP A 15 8.91 -4.28 -10.42
CA ASP A 15 9.99 -3.32 -10.09
C ASP A 15 11.17 -3.33 -11.07
N VAL A 16 11.20 -4.27 -12.04
CA VAL A 16 12.32 -4.40 -12.97
C VAL A 16 12.30 -3.30 -14.03
N ASP A 17 13.39 -2.55 -14.13
CA ASP A 17 13.59 -1.56 -15.19
C ASP A 17 13.36 -2.16 -16.59
N GLY A 18 12.41 -1.59 -17.32
CA GLY A 18 12.02 -2.05 -18.66
C GLY A 18 10.95 -3.14 -18.69
N CYS A 19 10.38 -3.51 -17.54
CA CYS A 19 9.18 -4.32 -17.43
C CYS A 19 7.99 -3.44 -17.06
N ASP A 20 6.98 -3.35 -17.92
CA ASP A 20 5.78 -2.53 -17.71
C ASP A 20 4.59 -3.35 -17.17
N TYR A 21 4.85 -4.54 -16.61
CA TYR A 21 3.79 -5.37 -16.05
C TYR A 21 3.15 -4.68 -14.84
N GLU A 22 1.83 -4.49 -14.93
CA GLU A 22 0.98 -3.96 -13.87
C GLU A 22 -0.37 -4.67 -13.91
N ASP A 23 -0.88 -5.08 -12.77
CA ASP A 23 -2.23 -5.60 -12.62
C ASP A 23 -2.91 -4.91 -11.43
N LEU A 24 -3.69 -3.87 -11.72
CA LEU A 24 -4.46 -3.10 -10.72
C LEU A 24 -5.70 -3.83 -10.19
N SER A 25 -6.02 -5.02 -10.72
CA SER A 25 -7.21 -5.78 -10.29
C SER A 25 -6.95 -6.67 -9.07
N ILE A 26 -5.68 -6.88 -8.71
CA ILE A 26 -5.28 -7.70 -7.57
C ILE A 26 -5.64 -6.99 -6.26
N ASP A 27 -6.45 -7.63 -5.43
CA ASP A 27 -6.82 -7.10 -4.12
C ASP A 27 -5.71 -7.33 -3.08
N VAL A 28 -5.56 -6.43 -2.11
CA VAL A 28 -4.55 -6.56 -1.05
C VAL A 28 -4.71 -7.86 -0.23
N ASN A 29 -5.93 -8.38 -0.11
CA ASN A 29 -6.19 -9.66 0.57
C ASN A 29 -5.65 -10.87 -0.21
N GLU A 30 -5.34 -10.68 -1.49
CA GLU A 30 -4.78 -11.71 -2.36
C GLU A 30 -3.25 -11.69 -2.39
N TYR A 31 -2.60 -10.65 -1.86
CA TYR A 31 -1.14 -10.47 -1.96
C TYR A 31 -0.32 -11.68 -1.51
N GLU A 32 -0.77 -12.42 -0.50
CA GLU A 32 -0.09 -13.61 -0.02
C GLU A 32 0.13 -14.66 -1.13
N GLN A 33 -0.79 -14.76 -2.09
CA GLN A 33 -0.67 -15.71 -3.21
C GLN A 33 0.32 -15.27 -4.29
N TYR A 34 0.75 -14.00 -4.28
CA TYR A 34 1.69 -13.42 -5.24
C TYR A 34 3.12 -13.28 -4.70
N VAL A 35 3.35 -13.63 -3.43
CA VAL A 35 4.69 -13.58 -2.82
C VAL A 35 5.65 -14.51 -3.55
N ASN A 36 6.74 -13.94 -4.06
CA ASN A 36 7.75 -14.62 -4.88
C ASN A 36 7.20 -15.30 -6.15
N VAL A 37 5.98 -14.96 -6.58
CA VAL A 37 5.46 -15.40 -7.89
C VAL A 37 6.21 -14.63 -8.98
N PRO A 38 6.68 -15.31 -10.04
CA PRO A 38 7.37 -14.64 -11.13
C PRO A 38 6.39 -13.75 -11.92
N CYS A 39 6.85 -12.54 -12.24
CA CYS A 39 6.20 -11.63 -13.18
C CYS A 39 6.00 -12.34 -14.53
N PRO A 40 4.80 -12.27 -15.13
CA PRO A 40 4.52 -12.90 -16.41
C PRO A 40 5.41 -12.43 -17.57
N ASP A 41 5.90 -11.19 -17.50
CA ASP A 41 6.63 -10.57 -18.60
C ASP A 41 8.15 -10.76 -18.50
N CYS A 42 8.73 -10.61 -17.30
CA CYS A 42 10.19 -10.65 -17.10
C CYS A 42 10.68 -11.79 -16.20
N GLY A 43 9.80 -12.46 -15.47
CA GLY A 43 10.13 -13.58 -14.58
C GLY A 43 10.74 -13.20 -13.22
N ALA A 44 10.97 -11.92 -12.94
CA ALA A 44 11.38 -11.46 -11.60
C ALA A 44 10.24 -11.61 -10.57
N ALA A 45 10.54 -11.60 -9.27
CA ALA A 45 9.49 -11.68 -8.25
C ALA A 45 8.55 -10.47 -8.35
N LEU A 46 7.25 -10.72 -8.44
CA LEU A 46 6.23 -9.68 -8.59
C LEU A 46 5.91 -8.98 -7.26
N LEU A 47 5.93 -9.73 -6.16
CA LEU A 47 5.81 -9.21 -4.80
C LEU A 47 6.88 -9.89 -3.93
N THR A 48 7.76 -9.10 -3.32
CA THR A 48 8.77 -9.65 -2.41
C THR A 48 8.16 -9.95 -1.05
N GLU A 49 8.76 -10.90 -0.32
CA GLU A 49 8.36 -11.19 1.06
C GLU A 49 8.49 -9.95 1.96
N ALA A 50 9.50 -9.11 1.72
CA ALA A 50 9.74 -7.90 2.48
C ALA A 50 8.61 -6.87 2.32
N ASP A 51 8.16 -6.63 1.09
CA ASP A 51 7.06 -5.72 0.81
C ASP A 51 5.73 -6.26 1.32
N HIS A 52 5.49 -7.57 1.20
CA HIS A 52 4.30 -8.20 1.74
C HIS A 52 4.19 -8.04 3.27
N GLU A 53 5.29 -8.26 3.99
CA GLU A 53 5.32 -8.06 5.45
C GLU A 53 5.17 -6.58 5.84
N LEU A 54 5.71 -5.66 5.04
CA LEU A 54 5.48 -4.22 5.22
C LEU A 54 4.00 -3.85 5.03
N VAL A 55 3.34 -4.36 3.98
CA VAL A 55 1.91 -4.14 3.72
C VAL A 55 1.07 -4.64 4.90
N LYS A 56 1.34 -5.85 5.39
CA LYS A 56 0.68 -6.39 6.60
C LYS A 56 0.88 -5.49 7.82
N ALA A 57 2.11 -5.01 8.04
CA ALA A 57 2.42 -4.13 9.17
C ALA A 57 1.64 -2.81 9.09
N ILE A 58 1.53 -2.21 7.90
CA ILE A 58 0.78 -0.98 7.66
C ILE A 58 -0.72 -1.20 7.87
N THR A 59 -1.30 -2.26 7.31
CA THR A 59 -2.73 -2.58 7.48
C THR A 59 -3.08 -2.80 8.95
N ASN A 60 -2.25 -3.56 9.68
CA ASN A 60 -2.42 -3.75 11.12
C ASN A 60 -2.31 -2.43 11.91
N MET A 61 -1.38 -1.55 11.53
CA MET A 61 -1.26 -0.24 12.15
C MET A 61 -2.51 0.61 11.94
N VAL A 62 -3.08 0.60 10.72
CA VAL A 62 -4.33 1.31 10.39
C VAL A 62 -5.48 0.79 11.25
N ASP A 63 -5.60 -0.52 11.43
CA ASP A 63 -6.65 -1.09 12.29
C ASP A 63 -6.48 -0.67 13.77
N VAL A 64 -5.25 -0.69 14.30
CA VAL A 64 -4.96 -0.23 15.67
C VAL A 64 -5.29 1.26 15.85
N LEU A 65 -4.96 2.10 14.86
CA LEU A 65 -5.28 3.53 14.90
C LEU A 65 -6.78 3.77 14.88
N ASN A 66 -7.52 3.00 14.10
CA ASN A 66 -8.97 3.11 14.00
C ASN A 66 -9.73 2.54 15.20
N GLU A 67 -9.16 1.58 15.92
CA GLU A 67 -9.68 1.13 17.21
C GLU A 67 -9.45 2.20 18.30
N LYS A 68 -8.29 2.84 18.29
CA LYS A 68 -7.86 3.76 19.36
C LYS A 68 -8.39 5.18 19.20
N TYR A 69 -8.51 5.67 17.97
CA TYR A 69 -8.88 7.05 17.69
C TYR A 69 -10.24 7.13 17.01
N PRO A 70 -11.11 8.05 17.44
CA PRO A 70 -12.38 8.27 16.77
C PRO A 70 -12.18 8.85 15.37
N PRO A 71 -13.18 8.71 14.49
CA PRO A 71 -13.24 9.46 13.23
C PRO A 71 -13.02 10.96 13.46
N PRO A 72 -12.52 11.73 12.48
CA PRO A 72 -12.41 13.18 12.57
C PRO A 72 -13.75 13.79 12.99
N TYR A 73 -13.75 14.62 14.04
CA TYR A 73 -14.97 15.22 14.57
C TYR A 73 -15.51 16.34 13.67
N ASP A 74 -14.59 17.07 13.02
CA ASP A 74 -14.91 18.14 12.08
C ASP A 74 -14.67 17.64 10.64
N PRO A 75 -15.67 17.67 9.75
CA PRO A 75 -15.48 17.33 8.34
C PRO A 75 -14.51 18.27 7.60
N ASN A 76 -14.22 19.45 8.16
CA ASN A 76 -13.24 20.41 7.63
C ASN A 76 -11.88 20.32 8.35
N GLN A 77 -11.68 19.29 9.18
CA GLN A 77 -10.35 19.04 9.74
C GLN A 77 -9.42 18.66 8.59
N PRO A 78 -8.23 19.29 8.48
CA PRO A 78 -7.32 19.00 7.39
C PRO A 78 -6.87 17.55 7.42
N ILE A 79 -6.98 16.88 6.28
CA ILE A 79 -6.56 15.49 6.08
C ILE A 79 -5.23 15.49 5.35
N ALA A 80 -4.24 14.80 5.94
CA ALA A 80 -2.97 14.54 5.28
C ALA A 80 -3.12 13.33 4.36
N ARG A 81 -2.77 13.48 3.09
CA ARG A 81 -2.62 12.38 2.13
C ARG A 81 -1.16 12.22 1.74
N PHE A 82 -0.73 10.97 1.64
CA PHE A 82 0.58 10.64 1.10
C PHE A 82 0.44 9.36 0.29
N THR A 83 1.20 9.27 -0.79
CA THR A 83 1.34 8.03 -1.58
C THR A 83 2.57 7.28 -1.10
N MET A 84 2.53 5.96 -1.11
CA MET A 84 3.69 5.12 -0.84
C MET A 84 3.99 4.27 -2.07
N LYS A 85 5.25 4.18 -2.46
CA LYS A 85 5.73 3.20 -3.42
C LYS A 85 6.52 2.12 -2.67
N LEU A 86 6.30 0.87 -3.06
CA LEU A 86 7.08 -0.28 -2.65
C LEU A 86 7.93 -0.72 -3.84
N ASP A 87 9.19 -1.07 -3.62
CA ASP A 87 10.19 -1.37 -4.66
C ASP A 87 10.90 -2.72 -4.44
N GLY A 88 10.31 -3.57 -3.62
CA GLY A 88 10.84 -4.86 -3.21
C GLY A 88 11.75 -4.83 -1.99
N SER A 89 12.17 -3.64 -1.51
CA SER A 89 13.14 -3.52 -0.40
C SER A 89 12.54 -3.72 1.00
N GLY A 90 11.21 -3.71 1.14
CA GLY A 90 10.53 -3.67 2.44
C GLY A 90 10.64 -2.31 3.15
N VAL A 91 11.06 -1.26 2.45
CA VAL A 91 11.09 0.12 2.96
C VAL A 91 10.16 0.98 2.11
N PRO A 92 9.14 1.63 2.70
CA PRO A 92 8.22 2.44 1.92
C PRO A 92 8.93 3.71 1.43
N ILE A 93 8.80 3.99 0.13
CA ILE A 93 9.21 5.26 -0.47
C ILE A 93 8.01 6.21 -0.38
N LEU A 94 8.11 7.22 0.47
CA LEU A 94 7.05 8.21 0.65
C LEU A 94 7.06 9.22 -0.51
N GLY A 95 5.89 9.41 -1.11
CA GLY A 95 5.62 10.47 -2.07
C GLY A 95 5.39 11.84 -1.39
N GLU A 96 4.89 12.80 -2.16
CA GLU A 96 4.59 14.13 -1.65
C GLU A 96 3.45 14.08 -0.61
N LEU A 97 3.61 14.87 0.45
CA LEU A 97 2.61 15.07 1.50
C LEU A 97 1.68 16.20 1.08
N GLU A 98 0.41 15.88 0.88
CA GLU A 98 -0.64 16.83 0.52
C GLU A 98 -1.57 17.06 1.72
N TRP A 99 -1.92 18.33 1.96
CA TRP A 99 -2.89 18.72 2.97
C TRP A 99 -4.17 19.19 2.27
N GLU A 100 -5.26 18.46 2.44
CA GLU A 100 -6.59 18.93 2.02
C GLU A 100 -7.15 19.88 3.09
N GLN A 101 -7.64 21.04 2.66
CA GLN A 101 -8.30 22.06 3.50
C GLN A 101 -9.81 21.91 3.48
#